data_AF-A0A3C2AJ98-F1
#
_entry.id   AF-A0A3C2AJ98-F1
#
_cell.length_a   1.000
_cell.length_b   1.000
_cell.length_c   1.000
_cell.angle_alpha   90.00
_cell.angle_beta   90.00
_cell.angle_gamma   90.00
#
_symmetry.space_group_name_H-M   'P 1'
#
loop_
_entity.id
_entity.type
_entity.pdbx_description
1 polymer ?
#
loop_
_entity_poly.entity_id
_entity_poly.type
_entity_poly.pdbx_seq_one_letter_code
_entity_poly.pdbx_strand_id
1 'polypeptide(L)'
;MASKASEKEILNGVIIGFRNLIYDRYQYAEVASKYEIPDSFDEERMTLYRDFFLSQVYPHPKNREPLEAAFRSLDNYLTHPEKLLRILFDSAAIVFRHGSSIPRLLAAGLKAFKSFRTATDFETKLVRKAKSSGKIPPYSAEDINSFIVALRKKEIDDFVVNTTNLLELLYDKRLIREIITIMQELIARMRKSRKTYSDVEIGGLEIGLKMLTEGSQLFESIPATDQRKIIEIVVAIEVEVLEGLFGEK
;
A
#
# COMPACT_ATOMS: atom_id res chain seq x y z
N MET A 1 9.53 9.97 37.92
CA MET A 1 8.25 9.79 37.22
C MET A 1 8.56 9.53 35.75
N ALA A 2 8.26 8.34 35.23
CA ALA A 2 8.50 8.04 33.82
C ALA A 2 7.57 8.91 32.96
N SER A 3 8.14 9.72 32.07
CA SER A 3 7.39 10.52 31.10
C SER A 3 6.53 9.57 30.26
N LYS A 4 5.19 9.70 30.33
CA LYS A 4 4.30 8.98 29.41
C LYS A 4 4.55 9.52 28.01
N ALA A 5 5.03 8.67 27.11
CA ALA A 5 5.15 9.02 25.70
C ALA A 5 3.78 9.49 25.16
N SER A 6 3.79 10.58 24.39
CA SER A 6 2.60 11.11 23.73
C SER A 6 2.08 10.14 22.67
N GLU A 7 0.81 10.27 22.30
CA GLU A 7 0.21 9.43 21.26
C GLU A 7 0.95 9.53 19.91
N LYS A 8 1.45 10.73 19.59
CA LYS A 8 2.24 10.97 18.38
C LYS A 8 3.60 10.29 18.44
N GLU A 9 4.25 10.26 19.61
CA GLU A 9 5.53 9.56 19.79
C GLU A 9 5.36 8.05 19.66
N ILE A 10 4.31 7.48 20.25
CA ILE A 10 3.99 6.06 20.12
C ILE A 10 3.69 5.69 18.67
N LEU A 11 2.87 6.48 17.97
CA LEU A 11 2.57 6.27 16.55
C LEU A 11 3.85 6.29 15.71
N ASN A 12 4.67 7.34 15.86
CA ASN A 12 5.92 7.46 15.11
C ASN A 12 6.87 6.30 15.42
N GLY A 13 6.97 5.88 16.68
CA GLY A 13 7.78 4.75 17.09
C GLY A 13 7.34 3.44 16.46
N VAL A 14 6.03 3.16 16.42
CA VAL A 14 5.49 1.96 15.77
C VAL A 14 5.78 1.98 14.28
N ILE A 15 5.56 3.12 13.61
CA ILE A 15 5.85 3.27 12.18
C ILE A 15 7.33 3.03 11.90
N ILE A 16 8.23 3.66 12.66
CA ILE A 16 9.68 3.50 12.47
C ILE A 16 10.10 2.04 12.72
N GLY A 17 9.64 1.43 13.82
CA GLY A 17 9.98 0.04 14.13
C GLY A 17 9.47 -0.94 13.05
N PHE A 18 8.23 -0.76 12.58
CA PHE A 18 7.66 -1.60 11.53
C PHE A 18 8.37 -1.40 10.18
N ARG A 19 8.73 -0.16 9.83
CA ARG A 19 9.55 0.13 8.65
C ARG A 19 10.92 -0.54 8.73
N ASN A 20 11.56 -0.54 9.89
CA ASN A 20 12.84 -1.21 10.09
C ASN A 20 12.72 -2.73 9.91
N LEU A 21 11.66 -3.35 10.45
CA LEU A 21 11.38 -4.77 10.20
C LEU A 21 11.25 -5.10 8.71
N ILE A 22 10.52 -4.27 7.96
CA ILE A 22 10.41 -4.44 6.50
C ILE A 22 11.77 -4.23 5.85
N TYR A 23 12.51 -3.20 6.26
CA TYR A 23 13.83 -2.91 5.71
C TYR A 23 14.78 -4.10 5.87
N ASP A 24 14.90 -4.65 7.07
CA ASP A 24 15.78 -5.77 7.39
C ASP A 24 15.37 -7.05 6.66
N ARG A 25 14.05 -7.29 6.53
CA ARG A 25 13.50 -8.48 5.85
C ARG A 25 13.82 -8.51 4.36
N TYR A 26 13.83 -7.36 3.71
CA TYR A 26 14.04 -7.22 2.26
C TYR A 26 15.47 -6.75 1.93
N GLN A 27 16.47 -7.19 2.69
CA GLN A 27 17.88 -7.08 2.30
C GLN A 27 18.23 -8.16 1.29
N TYR A 28 18.99 -7.81 0.25
CA TYR A 28 19.34 -8.74 -0.82
C TYR A 28 20.06 -9.98 -0.29
N ALA A 29 21.06 -9.81 0.59
CA ALA A 29 21.78 -10.92 1.18
C ALA A 29 20.86 -11.90 1.95
N GLU A 30 19.89 -11.37 2.72
CA GLU A 30 18.95 -12.17 3.49
C GLU A 30 18.02 -12.97 2.58
N VAL A 31 17.44 -12.31 1.56
CA VAL A 31 16.54 -12.97 0.61
C VAL A 31 17.28 -13.98 -0.27
N ALA A 32 18.45 -13.62 -0.80
CA ALA A 32 19.25 -14.49 -1.66
C ALA A 32 19.76 -15.74 -0.95
N SER A 33 19.89 -15.70 0.38
CA SER A 33 20.28 -16.86 1.18
C SER A 33 19.19 -17.95 1.28
N LYS A 34 17.92 -17.59 1.01
CA LYS A 34 16.75 -18.46 1.21
C LYS A 34 15.97 -18.74 -0.06
N TYR A 35 16.00 -17.83 -1.03
CA TYR A 35 15.18 -17.89 -2.24
C TYR A 35 16.04 -17.80 -3.49
N GLU A 36 15.61 -18.51 -4.54
CA GLU A 36 16.22 -18.41 -5.86
C GLU A 36 15.70 -17.16 -6.59
N ILE A 37 16.40 -16.04 -6.42
CA ILE A 37 16.09 -14.76 -7.07
C ILE A 37 16.47 -14.83 -8.56
N PRO A 38 15.62 -14.38 -9.48
CA PRO A 38 15.97 -14.31 -10.91
C PRO A 38 17.08 -13.27 -11.15
N ASP A 39 17.97 -13.52 -12.11
CA ASP A 39 19.09 -12.63 -12.46
C ASP A 39 18.65 -11.20 -12.82
N SER A 40 17.40 -11.04 -13.28
CA SER A 40 16.81 -9.74 -13.57
C SER A 40 16.37 -8.95 -12.34
N PHE A 41 16.61 -9.45 -11.13
CA PHE A 41 16.25 -8.81 -9.85
C PHE A 41 17.43 -8.79 -8.89
N ASP A 42 18.49 -8.11 -9.31
CA ASP A 42 19.70 -7.86 -8.52
C ASP A 42 19.46 -7.02 -7.25
N GLU A 43 20.54 -6.81 -6.49
CA GLU A 43 20.54 -6.03 -5.25
C GLU A 43 20.05 -4.59 -5.43
N GLU A 44 20.39 -3.95 -6.55
CA GLU A 44 19.98 -2.58 -6.86
C GLU A 44 18.46 -2.53 -7.08
N ARG A 45 17.91 -3.48 -7.84
CA ARG A 45 16.46 -3.58 -8.07
C ARG A 45 15.71 -3.94 -6.79
N MET A 46 16.21 -4.87 -5.99
CA MET A 46 15.58 -5.19 -4.70
C MET A 46 15.54 -3.96 -3.78
N THR A 47 16.65 -3.22 -3.70
CA THR A 47 16.74 -1.95 -2.96
C THR A 47 15.71 -0.95 -3.47
N LEU A 48 15.62 -0.75 -4.79
CA LEU A 48 14.67 0.17 -5.41
C LEU A 48 13.21 -0.20 -5.07
N TYR A 49 12.87 -1.49 -5.13
CA TYR A 49 11.53 -1.97 -4.79
C TYR A 49 11.22 -1.79 -3.31
N ARG A 50 12.11 -2.23 -2.42
CA ARG A 50 11.96 -2.05 -0.97
C ARG A 50 11.74 -0.57 -0.63
N ASP A 51 12.59 0.31 -1.16
CA ASP A 51 12.56 1.73 -0.84
C ASP A 51 11.31 2.43 -1.42
N PHE A 52 10.82 1.97 -2.58
CA PHE A 52 9.52 2.38 -3.11
C PHE A 52 8.38 2.02 -2.16
N PHE A 53 8.30 0.76 -1.70
CA PHE A 53 7.26 0.32 -0.76
C PHE A 53 7.35 1.06 0.58
N LEU A 54 8.55 1.24 1.12
CA LEU A 54 8.77 2.03 2.33
C LEU A 54 8.39 3.50 2.12
N SER A 55 8.52 4.06 0.93
CA SER A 55 8.18 5.46 0.68
C SER A 55 6.69 5.68 0.47
N GLN A 56 6.03 4.76 -0.25
CA GLN A 56 4.66 4.94 -0.74
C GLN A 56 3.61 4.20 0.08
N VAL A 57 3.89 2.97 0.51
CA VAL A 57 2.95 2.13 1.27
C VAL A 57 3.10 2.36 2.78
N TYR A 58 4.35 2.48 3.25
CA TYR A 58 4.66 2.65 4.68
C TYR A 58 5.38 3.97 4.98
N PRO A 59 4.86 5.13 4.54
CA PRO A 59 5.59 6.39 4.54
C PRO A 59 6.16 6.76 5.91
N HIS A 60 7.35 7.36 5.91
CA HIS A 60 7.99 7.87 7.11
C HIS A 60 7.05 8.90 7.79
N PRO A 61 7.00 9.01 9.13
CA PRO A 61 6.06 9.90 9.82
C PRO A 61 6.01 11.34 9.31
N LYS A 62 7.14 11.88 8.84
CA LYS A 62 7.26 13.22 8.25
C LYS A 62 6.44 13.41 6.96
N ASN A 63 6.25 12.35 6.18
CA ASN A 63 5.59 12.39 4.87
C ASN A 63 4.16 11.81 4.92
N ARG A 64 3.72 11.37 6.09
CA ARG A 64 2.49 10.61 6.27
C ARG A 64 1.23 11.46 6.23
N GLU A 65 1.25 12.61 6.88
CA GLU A 65 0.06 13.46 7.04
C GLU A 65 -0.55 13.89 5.69
N PRO A 66 0.22 14.33 4.68
CA PRO A 66 -0.34 14.62 3.36
C PRO A 66 -0.96 13.40 2.68
N LEU A 67 -0.30 12.23 2.77
CA LEU A 67 -0.79 10.98 2.17
C LEU A 67 -2.06 10.48 2.86
N GLU A 68 -2.11 10.50 4.18
CA GLU A 68 -3.31 10.11 4.93
C GLU A 68 -4.48 11.08 4.68
N ALA A 69 -4.24 12.38 4.67
CA ALA A 69 -5.28 13.37 4.40
C ALA A 69 -5.87 13.18 3.01
N ALA A 70 -5.00 12.99 2.02
CA ALA A 70 -5.35 12.65 0.64
C ALA A 70 -6.22 11.40 0.57
N PHE A 71 -5.79 10.30 1.17
CA PHE A 71 -6.54 9.06 1.15
C PHE A 71 -7.86 9.13 1.92
N ARG A 72 -7.89 9.75 3.11
CA ARG A 72 -9.14 9.95 3.86
C ARG A 72 -10.18 10.75 3.07
N SER A 73 -9.74 11.71 2.25
CA SER A 73 -10.67 12.46 1.38
C SER A 73 -11.35 11.58 0.34
N LEU A 74 -10.74 10.44 0.00
CA LEU A 74 -11.27 9.47 -0.95
C LEU A 74 -12.15 8.38 -0.29
N ASP A 75 -12.24 8.31 1.04
CA ASP A 75 -13.02 7.27 1.74
C ASP A 75 -14.51 7.28 1.30
N ASN A 76 -15.05 8.47 0.99
CA ASN A 76 -16.41 8.61 0.45
C ASN A 76 -16.58 7.88 -0.90
N TYR A 77 -15.53 7.75 -1.72
CA TYR A 77 -15.59 7.01 -2.97
C TYR A 77 -15.41 5.50 -2.80
N LEU A 78 -14.80 5.05 -1.69
CA LEU A 78 -14.82 3.62 -1.32
C LEU A 78 -16.22 3.16 -0.94
N THR A 79 -16.97 4.00 -0.22
CA THR A 79 -18.34 3.66 0.20
C THR A 79 -19.38 3.96 -0.87
N HIS A 80 -19.10 4.92 -1.77
CA HIS A 80 -20.00 5.36 -2.84
C HIS A 80 -19.30 5.39 -4.21
N PRO A 81 -18.87 4.23 -4.77
CA PRO A 81 -18.18 4.16 -6.05
C PRO A 81 -19.01 4.71 -7.23
N GLU A 82 -20.34 4.69 -7.12
CA GLU A 82 -21.28 5.22 -8.11
C GLU A 82 -21.06 6.71 -8.40
N LYS A 83 -20.53 7.48 -7.43
CA LYS A 83 -20.20 8.90 -7.62
C LYS A 83 -19.12 9.08 -8.69
N LEU A 84 -18.10 8.22 -8.69
CA LEU A 84 -17.03 8.23 -9.69
C LEU A 84 -17.53 7.73 -11.05
N LEU A 85 -18.36 6.68 -11.06
CA LEU A 85 -18.96 6.17 -12.29
C LEU A 85 -19.76 7.26 -13.01
N ARG A 86 -20.57 8.03 -12.29
CA ARG A 86 -21.36 9.11 -12.89
C ARG A 86 -20.48 10.12 -13.63
N ILE A 87 -19.35 10.53 -13.03
CA ILE A 87 -18.41 11.48 -13.64
C ILE A 87 -17.83 10.94 -14.95
N LEU A 88 -17.56 9.64 -14.99
CA LEU A 88 -17.00 8.95 -16.16
C LEU A 88 -18.06 8.73 -17.26
N PHE A 89 -19.31 8.42 -16.89
CA PHE A 89 -20.40 8.24 -17.85
C PHE A 89 -20.85 9.55 -18.51
N ASP A 90 -20.60 10.70 -17.88
CA ASP A 90 -20.76 12.02 -18.49
C ASP A 90 -19.73 12.29 -19.63
N SER A 91 -18.91 11.29 -19.99
CA SER A 91 -17.90 11.35 -21.04
C SER A 91 -18.25 10.48 -22.24
N ALA A 92 -18.79 11.07 -23.30
CA ALA A 92 -19.02 10.34 -24.55
C ALA A 92 -17.74 9.64 -25.07
N ALA A 93 -16.58 10.29 -24.97
CA ALA A 93 -15.30 9.75 -25.43
C ALA A 93 -14.78 8.55 -24.60
N ILE A 94 -15.12 8.47 -23.32
CA ILE A 94 -14.68 7.38 -22.43
C ILE A 94 -15.67 6.24 -22.45
N VAL A 95 -16.98 6.54 -22.50
CA VAL A 95 -18.01 5.53 -22.73
C VAL A 95 -17.77 4.85 -24.07
N PHE A 96 -17.37 5.59 -25.10
CA PHE A 96 -17.03 5.01 -26.40
C PHE A 96 -15.79 4.10 -26.36
N ARG A 97 -14.72 4.50 -25.66
CA ARG A 97 -13.46 3.73 -25.60
C ARG A 97 -13.47 2.57 -24.58
N HIS A 98 -14.19 2.74 -23.47
CA HIS A 98 -14.09 1.88 -22.29
C HIS A 98 -15.46 1.53 -21.66
N GLY A 99 -16.58 1.81 -22.33
CA GLY A 99 -17.93 1.78 -21.72
C GLY A 99 -18.25 0.54 -20.90
N SER A 100 -17.95 -0.66 -21.41
CA SER A 100 -18.18 -1.92 -20.70
C SER A 100 -17.13 -2.25 -19.63
N SER A 101 -15.92 -1.68 -19.71
CA SER A 101 -14.82 -1.96 -18.78
C SER A 101 -14.73 -0.96 -17.62
N ILE A 102 -15.32 0.24 -17.72
CA ILE A 102 -15.28 1.29 -16.68
C ILE A 102 -15.61 0.74 -15.28
N PRO A 103 -16.72 0.00 -15.04
CA PRO A 103 -17.05 -0.47 -13.69
C PRO A 103 -15.99 -1.41 -13.11
N ARG A 104 -15.47 -2.33 -13.95
CA ARG A 104 -14.44 -3.28 -13.55
C ARG A 104 -13.13 -2.58 -13.23
N LEU A 105 -12.72 -1.63 -14.06
CA LEU A 105 -11.48 -0.86 -13.89
C LEU A 105 -11.54 0.02 -12.64
N LEU A 106 -12.67 0.69 -12.42
CA LEU A 106 -12.87 1.47 -11.20
C LEU A 106 -12.83 0.59 -9.95
N ALA A 107 -13.50 -0.56 -9.97
CA ALA A 107 -13.48 -1.52 -8.86
C ALA A 107 -12.05 -1.99 -8.54
N ALA A 108 -11.23 -2.26 -9.57
CA ALA A 108 -9.82 -2.63 -9.38
C ALA A 108 -9.00 -1.47 -8.78
N GLY A 109 -9.17 -0.24 -9.25
CA GLY A 109 -8.52 0.94 -8.67
C GLY A 109 -8.92 1.19 -7.20
N LEU A 110 -10.21 1.04 -6.88
CA LEU A 110 -10.71 1.14 -5.50
C LEU A 110 -10.21 0.01 -4.61
N LYS A 111 -10.00 -1.20 -5.15
CA LYS A 111 -9.36 -2.30 -4.43
C LYS A 111 -7.92 -1.96 -4.07
N ALA A 112 -7.15 -1.35 -4.99
CA ALA A 112 -5.81 -0.85 -4.72
C ALA A 112 -5.81 0.17 -3.57
N PHE A 113 -6.72 1.13 -3.65
CA PHE A 113 -6.88 2.16 -2.63
C PHE A 113 -7.25 1.54 -1.27
N LYS A 114 -8.14 0.55 -1.25
CA LYS A 114 -8.47 -0.22 -0.04
C LYS A 114 -7.25 -0.91 0.57
N SER A 115 -6.35 -1.47 -0.23
CA SER A 115 -5.11 -2.09 0.27
C SER A 115 -4.24 -1.08 1.05
N PHE A 116 -4.09 0.15 0.55
CA PHE A 116 -3.39 1.22 1.27
C PHE A 116 -4.07 1.59 2.60
N ARG A 117 -5.41 1.68 2.61
CA ARG A 117 -6.16 1.94 3.84
C ARG A 117 -6.00 0.80 4.85
N THR A 118 -6.01 -0.46 4.40
CA THR A 118 -5.77 -1.62 5.27
C THR A 118 -4.39 -1.57 5.92
N ALA A 119 -3.32 -1.18 5.20
CA ALA A 119 -1.99 -1.02 5.77
C ALA A 119 -1.96 0.05 6.88
N THR A 120 -2.63 1.19 6.65
CA THR A 120 -2.77 2.26 7.66
C THR A 120 -3.56 1.80 8.89
N ASP A 121 -4.63 1.04 8.66
CA ASP A 121 -5.46 0.49 9.75
C ASP A 121 -4.69 -0.58 10.54
N PHE A 122 -3.84 -1.37 9.88
CA PHE A 122 -2.95 -2.34 10.52
C PHE A 122 -1.98 -1.65 11.49
N GLU A 123 -1.31 -0.57 11.05
CA GLU A 123 -0.43 0.23 11.92
C GLU A 123 -1.19 0.83 13.10
N THR A 124 -2.42 1.30 12.87
CA THR A 124 -3.29 1.81 13.96
C THR A 124 -3.57 0.73 15.01
N LYS A 125 -3.73 -0.53 14.60
CA LYS A 125 -3.88 -1.66 15.53
C LYS A 125 -2.59 -1.93 16.29
N LEU A 126 -1.42 -1.88 15.63
CA LEU A 126 -0.12 -1.99 16.29
C LEU A 126 0.07 -0.90 17.35
N VAL A 127 -0.32 0.35 17.06
CA VAL A 127 -0.30 1.45 18.04
C VAL A 127 -1.14 1.15 19.28
N ARG A 128 -2.33 0.56 19.10
CA ARG A 128 -3.16 0.15 20.25
C ARG A 128 -2.45 -0.90 21.10
N LYS A 129 -1.76 -1.86 20.47
CA LYS A 129 -0.98 -2.89 21.16
C LYS A 129 0.23 -2.30 21.88
N ALA A 130 0.96 -1.40 21.23
CA ALA A 130 2.06 -0.65 21.84
C ALA A 130 1.59 0.11 23.09
N LYS A 131 0.48 0.88 22.99
CA LYS A 131 -0.11 1.58 24.15
C LYS A 131 -0.46 0.64 25.30
N SER A 132 -1.07 -0.51 25.01
CA SER A 132 -1.44 -1.48 26.03
C SER A 132 -0.25 -2.20 26.67
N SER A 133 0.90 -2.27 25.97
CA SER A 133 2.11 -2.90 26.49
C SER A 133 2.85 -2.05 27.54
N GLY A 134 2.58 -0.75 27.60
CA GLY A 134 3.29 0.19 28.46
C GLY A 134 4.74 0.48 28.04
N LYS A 135 5.23 -0.12 26.95
CA LYS A 135 6.56 0.17 26.37
C LYS A 135 6.56 1.58 25.77
N ILE A 136 7.74 2.20 25.78
CA ILE A 136 7.97 3.52 25.17
C ILE A 136 8.93 3.38 23.98
N PRO A 137 8.78 4.20 22.93
CA PRO A 137 9.68 4.16 21.78
C PRO A 137 11.10 4.67 22.13
N PRO A 138 12.13 4.32 21.33
CA PRO A 138 12.07 3.53 20.09
C PRO A 138 11.81 2.05 20.36
N TYR A 139 11.00 1.42 19.51
CA TYR A 139 10.67 0.00 19.60
C TYR A 139 11.68 -0.84 18.84
N SER A 140 12.13 -1.93 19.44
CA SER A 140 12.97 -2.94 18.78
C SER A 140 12.17 -3.81 17.80
N ALA A 141 12.85 -4.64 17.01
CA ALA A 141 12.21 -5.66 16.18
C ALA A 141 11.34 -6.61 17.03
N GLU A 142 11.85 -7.04 18.18
CA GLU A 142 11.13 -7.90 19.13
C GLU A 142 9.87 -7.21 19.69
N ASP A 143 9.96 -5.92 19.99
CA ASP A 143 8.80 -5.14 20.45
C ASP A 143 7.69 -5.13 19.39
N ILE A 144 8.03 -4.81 18.14
CA ILE A 144 7.05 -4.76 17.06
C ILE A 144 6.48 -6.15 16.76
N ASN A 145 7.31 -7.19 16.75
CA ASN A 145 6.86 -8.58 16.62
C ASN A 145 5.88 -8.96 17.74
N SER A 146 6.16 -8.56 19.00
CA SER A 146 5.23 -8.79 20.11
C SER A 146 3.89 -8.08 19.91
N PHE A 147 3.88 -6.89 19.28
CA PHE A 147 2.64 -6.18 18.95
C PHE A 147 1.86 -6.88 17.83
N ILE A 148 2.55 -7.43 16.82
CA ILE A 148 1.97 -8.20 15.72
C ILE A 148 1.33 -9.49 16.26
N VAL A 149 2.04 -10.26 17.08
CA VAL A 149 1.53 -11.52 17.69
C VAL A 149 0.33 -11.26 18.61
N ALA A 150 0.22 -10.06 19.17
CA ALA A 150 -0.93 -9.65 19.98
C ALA A 150 -2.19 -9.31 19.15
N LEU A 151 -2.10 -9.22 17.81
CA LEU A 151 -3.24 -9.08 16.91
C LEU A 151 -3.94 -10.43 16.68
N ARG A 152 -5.16 -10.41 16.13
CA ARG A 152 -5.84 -11.65 15.73
C ARG A 152 -5.25 -12.13 14.41
N LYS A 153 -5.06 -13.45 14.24
CA LYS A 153 -4.56 -14.07 13.00
C LYS A 153 -5.28 -13.54 11.74
N LYS A 154 -6.62 -13.46 11.78
CA LYS A 154 -7.43 -12.90 10.69
C LYS A 154 -6.98 -11.48 10.27
N GLU A 155 -6.61 -10.62 11.21
CA GLU A 155 -6.21 -9.24 10.90
C GLU A 155 -4.90 -9.18 10.13
N ILE A 156 -4.06 -10.19 10.30
CA ILE A 156 -2.79 -10.36 9.62
C ILE A 156 -3.02 -11.03 8.26
N ASP A 157 -3.84 -12.07 8.20
CA ASP A 157 -4.23 -12.70 6.93
C ASP A 157 -4.86 -11.67 5.98
N ASP A 158 -5.78 -10.84 6.49
CA ASP A 158 -6.39 -9.75 5.74
C ASP A 158 -5.31 -8.77 5.23
N PHE A 159 -4.27 -8.47 6.02
CA PHE A 159 -3.18 -7.58 5.63
C PHE A 159 -2.30 -8.18 4.52
N VAL A 160 -1.91 -9.46 4.63
CA VAL A 160 -1.14 -10.17 3.60
C VAL A 160 -1.91 -10.21 2.30
N VAL A 161 -3.16 -10.68 2.35
CA VAL A 161 -4.02 -10.77 1.15
C VAL A 161 -4.17 -9.42 0.46
N ASN A 162 -4.36 -8.33 1.21
CA ASN A 162 -4.48 -7.00 0.61
C ASN A 162 -3.16 -6.49 0.01
N THR A 163 -2.02 -6.80 0.62
CA THR A 163 -0.69 -6.46 0.08
C THR A 163 -0.40 -7.26 -1.19
N THR A 164 -0.67 -8.56 -1.21
CA THR A 164 -0.56 -9.40 -2.41
C THR A 164 -1.43 -8.89 -3.54
N ASN A 165 -2.69 -8.56 -3.26
CA ASN A 165 -3.59 -7.98 -4.26
C ASN A 165 -3.08 -6.67 -4.87
N LEU A 166 -2.38 -5.84 -4.08
CA LEU A 166 -1.76 -4.60 -4.58
C LEU A 166 -0.60 -4.93 -5.53
N LEU A 167 0.26 -5.88 -5.16
CA LEU A 167 1.37 -6.33 -6.00
C LEU A 167 0.89 -6.94 -7.32
N GLU A 168 -0.12 -7.81 -7.28
CA GLU A 168 -0.75 -8.41 -8.46
C GLU A 168 -1.36 -7.36 -9.39
N LEU A 169 -1.95 -6.30 -8.82
CA LEU A 169 -2.49 -5.20 -9.62
C LEU A 169 -1.40 -4.41 -10.34
N LEU A 170 -0.30 -4.10 -9.64
CA LEU A 170 0.84 -3.38 -10.23
C LEU A 170 1.55 -4.22 -11.30
N TYR A 171 1.46 -5.55 -11.20
CA TYR A 171 1.96 -6.50 -12.18
C TYR A 171 1.12 -6.58 -13.46
N ASP A 172 -0.21 -6.46 -13.38
CA ASP A 172 -1.07 -6.51 -14.57
C ASP A 172 -0.95 -5.21 -15.39
N LYS A 173 0.07 -5.19 -16.26
CA LYS A 173 0.44 -4.05 -17.13
C LYS A 173 -0.75 -3.52 -17.92
N ARG A 174 -1.66 -4.39 -18.37
CA ARG A 174 -2.81 -3.94 -19.14
C ARG A 174 -3.83 -3.28 -18.22
N LEU A 175 -4.17 -3.93 -17.12
CA LEU A 175 -5.15 -3.43 -16.15
C LEU A 175 -4.69 -2.09 -15.55
N ILE A 176 -3.43 -1.99 -15.12
CA ILE A 176 -2.91 -0.78 -14.49
C ILE A 176 -2.90 0.42 -15.45
N ARG A 177 -2.53 0.23 -16.72
CA ARG A 177 -2.55 1.30 -17.73
C ARG A 177 -3.98 1.79 -18.01
N GLU A 178 -4.94 0.87 -18.07
CA GLU A 178 -6.36 1.21 -18.22
C GLU A 178 -6.88 1.98 -16.99
N ILE A 179 -6.48 1.59 -15.77
CA ILE A 179 -6.81 2.31 -14.52
C ILE A 179 -6.19 3.71 -14.49
N ILE A 180 -4.90 3.84 -14.81
CA ILE A 180 -4.20 5.13 -14.90
C ILE A 180 -4.93 6.07 -15.87
N THR A 181 -5.34 5.56 -17.03
CA THR A 181 -6.08 6.33 -18.04
C THR A 181 -7.42 6.84 -17.49
N ILE A 182 -8.18 5.97 -16.81
CA ILE A 182 -9.46 6.36 -16.20
C ILE A 182 -9.26 7.39 -15.09
N MET A 183 -8.24 7.23 -14.25
CA MET A 183 -7.94 8.18 -13.17
C MET A 183 -7.54 9.55 -13.72
N GLN A 184 -6.72 9.60 -14.77
CA GLN A 184 -6.34 10.85 -15.43
C GLN A 184 -7.56 11.61 -15.97
N GLU A 185 -8.49 10.90 -16.61
CA GLU A 185 -9.73 11.50 -17.09
C GLU A 185 -10.61 11.99 -15.93
N LEU A 186 -10.77 11.17 -14.90
CA LEU A 186 -11.56 11.52 -13.72
C LEU A 186 -11.04 12.81 -13.08
N ILE A 187 -9.73 12.92 -12.86
CA ILE A 187 -9.06 14.12 -12.33
C ILE A 187 -9.28 15.31 -13.27
N ALA A 188 -9.09 15.14 -14.58
CA ALA A 188 -9.29 16.21 -15.55
C ALA A 188 -10.73 16.77 -15.53
N ARG A 189 -11.73 15.91 -15.29
CA ARG A 189 -13.13 16.30 -15.16
C ARG A 189 -13.44 16.98 -13.84
N MET A 190 -12.96 16.42 -12.74
CA MET A 190 -13.16 17.03 -11.43
C MET A 190 -12.53 18.43 -11.37
N ARG A 191 -11.36 18.62 -11.99
CA ARG A 191 -10.72 19.93 -12.16
C ARG A 191 -11.53 20.92 -13.00
N LYS A 192 -12.32 20.46 -13.97
CA LYS A 192 -13.23 21.31 -14.77
C LYS A 192 -14.50 21.69 -13.99
N SER A 193 -14.89 20.88 -13.00
CA SER A 193 -16.08 21.09 -12.16
C SER A 193 -15.71 21.43 -10.70
N ARG A 194 -14.81 22.40 -10.49
CA ARG A 194 -14.34 22.81 -9.14
C ARG A 194 -15.42 23.30 -8.19
N LYS A 195 -16.62 23.61 -8.70
CA LYS A 195 -17.78 23.95 -7.87
C LYS A 195 -18.39 22.72 -7.17
N THR A 196 -18.06 21.52 -7.64
CA THR A 196 -18.64 20.24 -7.18
C THR A 196 -17.64 19.42 -6.37
N TYR A 197 -16.34 19.57 -6.63
CA TYR A 197 -15.28 18.77 -6.01
C TYR A 197 -14.26 19.66 -5.33
N SER A 198 -13.84 19.27 -4.14
CA SER A 198 -12.81 20.00 -3.39
C SER A 198 -11.41 19.74 -3.95
N ASP A 199 -10.50 20.70 -3.75
CA ASP A 199 -9.09 20.54 -4.12
C ASP A 199 -8.43 19.38 -3.35
N VAL A 200 -8.93 19.05 -2.16
CA VAL A 200 -8.44 17.92 -1.34
C VAL A 200 -8.78 16.58 -2.00
N GLU A 201 -10.01 16.40 -2.49
CA GLU A 201 -10.42 15.18 -3.20
C GLU A 201 -9.65 15.00 -4.51
N ILE A 202 -9.48 16.10 -5.26
CA ILE A 202 -8.69 16.09 -6.50
C ILE A 202 -7.23 15.74 -6.20
N GLY A 203 -6.64 16.37 -5.18
CA GLY A 203 -5.28 16.08 -4.73
C GLY A 203 -5.11 14.63 -4.27
N GLY A 204 -6.14 14.06 -3.62
CA GLY A 204 -6.17 12.65 -3.23
C GLY A 204 -6.03 11.70 -4.42
N LEU A 205 -6.82 11.93 -5.48
CA LEU A 205 -6.74 11.14 -6.71
C LEU A 205 -5.40 11.33 -7.44
N GLU A 206 -4.84 12.53 -7.42
CA GLU A 206 -3.54 12.83 -8.03
C GLU A 206 -2.39 12.09 -7.34
N ILE A 207 -2.41 12.03 -6.01
CA ILE A 207 -1.46 11.23 -5.22
C ILE A 207 -1.60 9.75 -5.57
N GLY A 208 -2.82 9.21 -5.57
CA GLY A 208 -3.07 7.82 -5.95
C GLY A 208 -2.62 7.51 -7.38
N LEU A 209 -2.89 8.41 -8.33
CA LEU A 209 -2.44 8.28 -9.72
C LEU A 209 -0.90 8.25 -9.82
N LYS A 210 -0.22 9.13 -9.09
CA LYS A 210 1.25 9.16 -9.03
C LYS A 210 1.79 7.82 -8.51
N MET A 211 1.25 7.32 -7.41
CA MET A 211 1.67 6.05 -6.80
C MET A 211 1.47 4.85 -7.75
N LEU A 212 0.33 4.77 -8.43
CA LEU A 212 0.07 3.71 -9.42
C LEU A 212 0.98 3.83 -10.64
N THR A 213 1.30 5.05 -11.07
CA THR A 213 2.19 5.29 -12.21
C THR A 213 3.63 4.90 -11.88
N GLU A 214 4.16 5.36 -10.75
CA GLU A 214 5.51 5.02 -10.29
C GLU A 214 5.65 3.52 -10.02
N GLY A 215 4.65 2.92 -9.36
CA GLY A 215 4.60 1.47 -9.15
C GLY A 215 4.57 0.69 -10.46
N SER A 216 3.73 1.08 -11.42
CA SER A 216 3.69 0.44 -12.74
C SER A 216 5.03 0.51 -13.47
N GLN A 217 5.70 1.66 -13.45
CA GLN A 217 7.01 1.83 -14.10
C GLN A 217 8.07 0.91 -13.48
N LEU A 218 8.03 0.80 -12.14
CA LEU A 218 8.93 -0.06 -11.40
C LEU A 218 8.77 -1.53 -11.84
N PHE A 219 7.53 -2.05 -11.88
CA PHE A 219 7.23 -3.40 -12.35
C PHE A 219 7.53 -3.58 -13.84
N GLU A 220 7.36 -2.57 -14.68
CA GLU A 220 7.69 -2.65 -16.11
C GLU A 220 9.18 -2.85 -16.40
N SER A 221 10.08 -2.49 -15.46
CA SER A 221 11.55 -2.65 -15.62
C SER A 221 12.06 -4.10 -15.54
N ILE A 222 11.18 -5.05 -15.19
CA ILE A 222 11.51 -6.48 -15.03
C ILE A 222 10.87 -7.31 -16.16
N PRO A 223 11.49 -8.39 -16.66
CA PRO A 223 10.83 -9.35 -17.55
C PRO A 223 9.54 -9.93 -16.96
N ALA A 224 8.49 -10.11 -17.76
CA ALA A 224 7.19 -10.57 -17.28
C ALA A 224 7.22 -11.98 -16.63
N THR A 225 8.15 -12.83 -17.06
CA THR A 225 8.42 -14.16 -16.49
C THR A 225 8.91 -14.06 -15.05
N ASP A 226 9.73 -13.06 -14.76
CA ASP A 226 10.46 -12.94 -13.50
C ASP A 226 9.64 -12.15 -12.48
N GLN A 227 8.80 -11.22 -12.96
CA GLN A 227 7.85 -10.47 -12.13
C GLN A 227 6.95 -11.39 -11.28
N ARG A 228 6.46 -12.50 -11.85
CA ARG A 228 5.62 -13.45 -11.11
C ARG A 228 6.43 -14.14 -10.00
N LYS A 229 7.64 -14.59 -10.30
CA LYS A 229 8.55 -15.21 -9.34
C LYS A 229 8.85 -14.27 -8.17
N ILE A 230 9.01 -12.97 -8.43
CA ILE A 230 9.23 -11.96 -7.39
C ILE A 230 8.02 -11.82 -6.47
N ILE A 231 6.79 -11.81 -7.01
CA ILE A 231 5.57 -11.76 -6.19
C ILE A 231 5.47 -13.01 -5.32
N GLU A 232 5.76 -14.19 -5.89
CA GLU A 232 5.77 -15.45 -5.15
C GLU A 232 6.79 -15.43 -4.00
N ILE A 233 7.99 -14.90 -4.24
CA ILE A 233 9.02 -14.72 -3.19
C ILE A 233 8.53 -13.77 -2.10
N VAL A 234 7.94 -12.62 -2.45
CA VAL A 234 7.38 -11.67 -1.47
C VAL A 234 6.30 -12.34 -0.63
N VAL A 235 5.38 -13.08 -1.25
CA VAL A 235 4.34 -13.81 -0.51
C VAL A 235 4.93 -14.88 0.39
N ALA A 236 5.91 -15.65 -0.08
CA ALA A 236 6.58 -16.67 0.72
C ALA A 236 7.28 -16.08 1.95
N ILE A 237 8.01 -14.98 1.77
CA ILE A 237 8.64 -14.21 2.85
C ILE A 237 7.62 -13.78 3.90
N GLU A 238 6.50 -13.19 3.47
CA GLU A 238 5.45 -12.74 4.39
C GLU A 238 4.82 -13.91 5.15
N VAL A 239 4.52 -15.02 4.47
CA VAL A 239 3.96 -16.22 5.09
C VAL A 239 4.92 -16.82 6.11
N GLU A 240 6.20 -17.04 5.75
CA GLU A 240 7.20 -17.62 6.64
C GLU A 240 7.41 -16.78 7.91
N VAL A 241 7.47 -15.45 7.76
CA VAL A 241 7.59 -14.57 8.94
C VAL A 241 6.40 -14.71 9.86
N LEU A 242 5.19 -14.78 9.30
CA LEU A 242 3.99 -14.94 10.12
C LEU A 242 3.90 -16.32 10.75
N GLU A 243 4.24 -17.37 10.02
CA GLU A 243 4.30 -18.72 10.57
C GLU A 243 5.34 -18.82 11.69
N GLY A 244 6.51 -18.20 11.55
CA GLY A 244 7.49 -18.10 12.63
C GLY A 244 6.94 -17.38 13.86
N LEU A 245 6.29 -16.23 13.66
CA LEU A 245 5.71 -15.44 14.75
C LEU A 245 4.56 -16.13 15.50
N PHE A 246 3.77 -16.97 14.82
CA PHE A 246 2.63 -17.68 15.41
C PHE A 246 2.92 -19.15 15.79
N GLY A 247 3.98 -19.73 15.25
CA GLY A 247 4.39 -21.11 15.45
C GLY A 247 5.25 -21.34 16.70
N GLU A 248 5.83 -20.28 17.28
CA GLU A 248 6.56 -20.32 18.56
C GLU A 248 5.64 -20.42 19.80
N LYS A 249 4.67 -21.35 19.79
CA LYS A 249 3.84 -21.68 20.97
C LYS A 249 3.97 -23.13 21.40
#